data_AF-A0A3D0LYY0-F1
#
_entry.id   AF-A0A3D0LYY0-F1
#
_cell.length_a   1.000
_cell.length_b   1.000
_cell.length_c   1.000
_cell.angle_alpha   90.00
_cell.angle_beta   90.00
_cell.angle_gamma   90.00
#
_symmetry.space_group_name_H-M   'P 1'
#
loop_
_entity.id
_entity.type
_entity.pdbx_description
1 polymer ?
#
loop_
_entity_poly.entity_id
_entity_poly.type
_entity_poly.pdbx_seq_one_letter_code
_entity_poly.pdbx_strand_id
1 'polypeptide(L)' 'MTKYTQKQLRAMVKDGIAVDISRGTNETRNAIVAEEGYYNQVGYASGLYGCSGMLLQGHKTGKLYAITGRTQAIYIF' A
#
# COMPACT_ATOMS: atom_id res chain seq x y z
N MET A 1 10.73 -8.79 1.16
CA MET A 1 9.95 -7.55 1.40
C MET A 1 10.61 -6.74 2.49
N THR A 2 10.70 -5.43 2.30
CA THR A 2 11.31 -4.52 3.27
C THR A 2 10.32 -4.16 4.38
N LYS A 3 10.79 -4.21 5.63
CA LYS A 3 9.99 -3.80 6.79
C LYS A 3 10.10 -2.29 6.97
N TYR A 4 8.96 -1.61 7.04
CA TYR A 4 8.82 -0.18 7.29
C TYR A 4 8.13 0.07 8.63
N THR A 5 8.28 1.28 9.14
CA THR A 5 7.44 1.81 10.20
C THR A 5 6.19 2.45 9.61
N GLN A 6 5.09 2.46 10.37
CA GLN A 6 3.88 3.18 9.96
C GLN A 6 4.17 4.67 9.72
N LYS A 7 5.12 5.26 10.47
CA LYS A 7 5.57 6.64 10.29
C LYS A 7 6.23 6.85 8.92
N GLN A 8 7.07 5.91 8.47
CA GLN A 8 7.68 5.97 7.15
C GLN A 8 6.64 5.87 6.02
N LEU A 9 5.67 4.95 6.13
CA LEU A 9 4.60 4.85 5.12
C LEU A 9 3.77 6.15 5.04
N ARG A 10 3.44 6.75 6.19
CA ARG A 10 2.74 8.04 6.25
C ARG A 10 3.58 9.18 5.67
N ALA A 11 4.89 9.17 5.89
CA ALA A 11 5.79 10.15 5.30
C ALA A 11 5.81 10.03 3.77
N MET A 12 5.94 8.81 3.22
CA MET A 12 5.90 8.58 1.77
C MET A 12 4.61 9.11 1.14
N VAL A 13 3.47 8.89 1.79
CA VAL A 13 2.18 9.45 1.33
C VAL A 13 2.18 10.97 1.41
N LYS A 14 2.62 11.54 2.54
CA LYS A 14 2.67 12.98 2.76
C LYS A 14 3.57 13.69 1.75
N ASP A 15 4.68 13.08 1.39
CA ASP A 15 5.67 13.61 0.45
C ASP A 15 5.27 13.36 -1.02
N GLY A 16 4.11 12.73 -1.27
CA GLY A 16 3.60 12.45 -2.61
C GLY A 16 4.30 11.31 -3.34
N ILE A 17 5.16 10.54 -2.65
CA ILE A 17 5.92 9.41 -3.20
C ILE A 17 5.01 8.19 -3.41
N ALA A 18 4.04 8.01 -2.52
CA ALA A 18 3.07 6.91 -2.59
C ALA A 18 1.62 7.41 -2.49
N VAL A 19 0.71 6.74 -3.18
CA VAL A 19 -0.73 7.02 -3.13
C VAL A 19 -1.33 6.32 -1.90
N ASP A 20 -2.07 7.05 -1.05
CA ASP A 20 -2.79 6.43 0.07
C ASP A 20 -3.98 5.63 -0.44
N ILE A 21 -3.95 4.32 -0.18
CA ILE A 21 -5.04 3.39 -0.46
C ILE A 21 -5.57 2.76 0.82
N SER A 22 -5.39 3.43 1.96
CA SER A 22 -5.74 2.90 3.28
C SER A 22 -7.25 2.67 3.44
N ARG A 23 -8.07 3.36 2.63
CA ARG A 23 -9.53 3.19 2.55
C ARG A 23 -9.97 2.51 1.25
N GLY A 24 -9.03 1.94 0.50
CA GLY A 24 -9.32 1.28 -0.76
C GLY A 24 -10.25 0.08 -0.58
N THR A 25 -11.18 -0.07 -1.52
CA THR A 25 -12.10 -1.21 -1.62
C THR A 25 -11.67 -2.15 -2.73
N ASN A 26 -12.46 -3.20 -3.01
CA ASN A 26 -12.24 -4.05 -4.16
C ASN A 26 -12.33 -3.28 -5.50
N GLU A 27 -13.08 -2.18 -5.55
CA GLU A 27 -13.14 -1.29 -6.72
C GLU A 27 -11.81 -0.56 -6.91
N THR A 28 -11.23 -0.06 -5.82
CA THR A 28 -9.89 0.56 -5.87
C THR A 28 -8.84 -0.45 -6.33
N ARG A 29 -8.90 -1.69 -5.84
CA ARG A 29 -8.03 -2.78 -6.32
C ARG A 29 -8.19 -3.03 -7.81
N ASN A 30 -9.43 -3.15 -8.29
CA ASN A 30 -9.70 -3.38 -9.71
C ASN A 30 -9.20 -2.23 -10.58
N ALA A 31 -9.33 -0.97 -10.12
CA ALA A 31 -8.80 0.19 -10.82
C ALA A 31 -7.27 0.15 -10.92
N ILE A 32 -6.57 -0.20 -9.84
CA ILE A 32 -5.09 -0.33 -9.86
C ILE A 32 -4.68 -1.48 -10.78
N VAL A 33 -5.36 -2.63 -10.74
CA VAL A 33 -5.08 -3.76 -11.64
C VAL A 33 -5.34 -3.39 -13.10
N ALA A 34 -6.41 -2.63 -13.40
CA ALA A 34 -6.69 -2.16 -14.75
C ALA A 34 -5.62 -1.19 -15.28
N GLU A 35 -5.08 -0.32 -14.41
CA GLU A 35 -4.01 0.62 -14.79
C GLU A 35 -2.64 -0.09 -14.93
N GLU A 36 -2.28 -0.91 -13.94
CA GLU A 36 -0.93 -1.48 -13.78
C GLU A 36 -0.77 -2.88 -14.38
N GLY A 37 -1.88 -3.57 -14.68
CA GLY A 37 -1.93 -5.00 -15.00
C GLY A 37 -1.77 -5.88 -13.76
N TYR A 38 -0.74 -5.63 -12.96
CA TYR A 38 -0.53 -6.23 -11.63
C TYR A 38 0.36 -5.33 -10.77
N TYR A 39 0.40 -5.64 -9.48
CA TYR A 39 1.27 -4.97 -8.52
C TYR A 39 1.94 -6.01 -7.62
N ASN A 40 3.12 -5.68 -7.12
CA ASN A 40 3.86 -6.51 -6.18
C ASN A 40 3.92 -5.83 -4.82
N GLN A 41 3.81 -6.63 -3.75
CA GLN A 41 4.09 -6.14 -2.43
C GLN A 41 5.60 -6.01 -2.23
N VAL A 42 6.07 -4.78 -2.07
CA VAL A 42 7.50 -4.45 -1.90
C VAL A 42 7.86 -4.23 -0.43
N GLY A 43 6.87 -3.89 0.41
CA GLY A 43 7.10 -3.73 1.83
C GLY A 43 5.85 -3.85 2.70
N TYR A 44 6.10 -3.89 4.01
CA TYR A 44 5.05 -3.96 5.01
C TYR A 44 5.48 -3.25 6.29
N ALA A 45 4.49 -2.83 7.08
CA ALA A 45 4.68 -2.38 8.45
C ALA A 45 3.98 -3.36 9.40
N SER A 46 4.59 -3.61 10.54
CA SER A 46 4.02 -4.45 11.60
C SER A 46 4.03 -3.73 12.93
N GLY A 47 2.95 -3.86 13.71
CA GLY A 47 2.86 -3.41 15.10
C GLY A 47 2.53 -4.57 16.06
N LEU A 48 2.05 -4.22 17.25
CA LEU A 48 1.71 -5.19 18.31
C LEU A 48 0.71 -6.27 17.86
N TYR A 49 -0.25 -5.90 17.00
CA TYR A 49 -1.31 -6.77 16.51
C TYR A 49 -1.06 -7.32 15.09
N GLY A 50 0.21 -7.41 14.67
CA GLY A 50 0.59 -7.90 13.34
C GLY A 50 0.67 -6.79 12.30
N CYS A 51 0.26 -7.08 11.05
CA CYS A 51 0.39 -6.14 9.93
C CYS A 51 -0.39 -4.84 10.21
N SER A 52 0.30 -3.71 10.13
CA SER A 52 -0.23 -2.37 10.38
C SER A 52 -0.04 -1.40 9.20
N GLY A 53 0.40 -1.93 8.06
CA GLY A 53 0.51 -1.20 6.80
C GLY A 53 1.22 -2.02 5.73
N MET A 54 1.06 -1.62 4.46
CA MET A 54 1.68 -2.28 3.31
C MET A 54 2.12 -1.27 2.27
N LEU A 55 3.12 -1.63 1.49
CA LEU A 55 3.61 -0.87 0.35
C LEU A 55 3.59 -1.78 -0.88
N LEU A 56 2.85 -1.36 -1.90
CA LEU A 56 2.68 -2.04 -3.16
C LEU A 56 3.32 -1.21 -4.26
N GLN A 57 3.86 -1.87 -5.27
CA GLN A 57 4.42 -1.24 -6.46
C GLN A 57 3.68 -1.76 -7.70
N GLY A 58 3.08 -0.85 -8.45
CA GLY A 58 2.49 -1.15 -9.75
C GLY A 58 3.55 -1.56 -10.77
N HIS A 59 3.28 -2.60 -11.56
CA HIS A 59 4.27 -3.12 -12.50
C HIS A 59 4.50 -2.21 -13.71
N LYS A 60 3.45 -1.58 -14.22
CA LYS A 60 3.52 -0.83 -15.49
C LYS A 60 4.10 0.56 -15.31
N THR A 61 3.65 1.28 -14.28
CA THR A 61 4.06 2.67 -14.05
C THR A 61 5.14 2.81 -12.97
N GLY A 62 5.33 1.77 -12.16
CA GLY A 62 6.20 1.84 -10.98
C GLY A 62 5.61 2.64 -9.82
N LYS A 63 4.35 3.12 -9.92
CA LYS A 63 3.67 3.87 -8.85
C LYS A 63 3.65 3.06 -7.56
N LEU A 64 3.88 3.77 -6.46
CA LEU A 64 3.79 3.20 -5.13
C LEU A 64 2.41 3.47 -4.55
N TYR A 65 1.82 2.44 -3.95
CA TYR A 65 0.54 2.51 -3.26
C TYR A 65 0.77 2.06 -1.82
N ALA A 66 0.36 2.88 -0.86
CA ALA A 66 0.62 2.65 0.56
C ALA A 66 -0.68 2.52 1.35
N ILE A 67 -0.73 1.50 2.21
CA ILE A 67 -1.70 1.36 3.29
C ILE A 67 -1.01 1.81 4.58
N THR A 68 -1.46 2.92 5.15
CA THR A 68 -0.79 3.63 6.26
C THR A 68 -1.37 3.29 7.63
N GLY A 69 -2.25 2.29 7.73
CA GLY A 69 -2.79 1.82 9.01
C GLY A 69 -3.41 0.44 8.93
N ARG A 70 -3.82 -0.09 10.09
CA ARG A 70 -4.54 -1.36 10.19
C ARG A 70 -5.99 -1.16 9.74
N THR A 71 -6.23 -1.26 8.44
CA THR A 71 -7.55 -1.13 7.83
C THR A 71 -7.92 -2.39 7.06
N GLN A 72 -9.18 -2.49 6.63
CA GLN A 72 -9.66 -3.60 5.81
C GLN A 72 -8.88 -3.75 4.49
N ALA A 73 -8.29 -2.66 3.99
CA ALA A 73 -7.43 -2.67 2.81
C ALA A 73 -6.30 -3.72 2.92
N ILE A 74 -5.81 -4.02 4.13
CA ILE A 74 -4.76 -5.04 4.32
C ILE A 74 -5.19 -6.44 3.85
N TYR A 75 -6.48 -6.72 3.86
CA TYR A 75 -7.03 -8.01 3.46
C TYR A 75 -7.57 -8.00 2.02
N ILE A 76 -7.60 -6.84 1.38
CA ILE A 76 -8.11 -6.67 0.01
C ILE A 76 -6.96 -6.72 -0.99
N PHE A 77 -5.87 -6.01 -0.69
CA PHE A 77 -4.74 -5.82 -1.62
C PHE A 77 -3.64 -6.86 -1.42
#